data_AF-A0A8S0RYA5-F1
#
_entry.id   AF-A0A8S0RYA5-F1
#
_cell.length_a   1.000
_cell.length_b   1.000
_cell.length_c   1.000
_cell.angle_alpha   90.00
_cell.angle_beta   90.00
_cell.angle_gamma   90.00
#
_symmetry.space_group_name_H-M   'P 1'
#
loop_
_entity.id
_entity.type
_entity.pdbx_description
1 polymer ?
#
loop_
_entity_poly.entity_id
_entity_poly.type
_entity_poly.pdbx_seq_one_letter_code
_entity_poly.pdbx_strand_id
1 'polypeptide(L)'
;MKERQRWRPEEDALLRAYVKQYGPREWHLVSERMNKPLNRDAKSCLERWKNYLKPDIKKGSLTEEEQRLVIHLQAKHGNKWKKIAAEVPGRTAKRLGKWWEVFKEKQQREQKESNKIIDPLEEGKYDHILETFAEKLVKERSVQGIVMATSNVGFLHADAHAPSPPATLPPWLASSSTTTTVGPPSPSVTLSLSSSTIPPAPAPTPAIPWLQPDRGPNIVSHVPSIMPSLGIAPLAGENQMVSELLDSCQELEEGHRALAAHKKEAAWRLKRVELQLESEKACRRRDKMEEIEAKMRALREEQKTALDCIEAEYREQLAGLRREAEAKEQKLADQWAAKHLRLTKFLEQMGGRSIVEPHGR
;
A
#
# COMPACT_ATOMS: atom_id res chain seq x y z
N MET A 1 -9.64 -27.36 22.81
CA MET A 1 -10.86 -26.58 22.46
C MET A 1 -11.73 -27.40 21.52
N LYS A 2 -13.05 -27.20 21.50
CA LYS A 2 -13.92 -27.80 20.46
C LYS A 2 -13.78 -26.97 19.17
N GLU A 3 -13.51 -27.62 18.03
CA GLU A 3 -13.16 -26.92 16.79
C GLU A 3 -14.29 -26.04 16.24
N ARG A 4 -13.92 -24.97 15.54
CA ARG A 4 -14.87 -24.07 14.85
C ARG A 4 -15.28 -24.63 13.48
N GLN A 5 -15.82 -25.84 13.49
CA GLN A 5 -16.32 -26.57 12.33
C GLN A 5 -17.26 -25.71 11.46
N ARG A 6 -16.88 -25.48 10.20
CA ARG A 6 -17.62 -24.66 9.23
C ARG A 6 -19.04 -25.19 9.02
N TRP A 7 -20.03 -24.30 8.91
CA TRP A 7 -21.40 -24.64 8.51
C TRP A 7 -21.47 -24.93 7.00
N ARG A 8 -22.10 -26.04 6.63
CA ARG A 8 -22.31 -26.49 5.24
C ARG A 8 -23.65 -26.00 4.67
N PRO A 9 -23.83 -25.93 3.34
CA PRO A 9 -25.08 -25.48 2.71
C PRO A 9 -26.31 -26.31 3.09
N GLU A 10 -26.14 -27.61 3.35
CA GLU A 10 -27.21 -28.55 3.68
C GLU A 10 -27.71 -28.32 5.11
N GLU A 11 -26.79 -28.08 6.05
CA GLU A 11 -27.11 -27.70 7.43
C GLU A 11 -27.83 -26.36 7.50
N ASP A 12 -27.39 -25.39 6.69
CA ASP A 12 -28.05 -24.08 6.55
C ASP A 12 -29.45 -24.21 5.89
N ALA A 13 -29.64 -25.17 4.98
CA ALA A 13 -30.94 -25.47 4.39
C ALA A 13 -31.88 -26.13 5.41
N LEU A 14 -31.36 -27.05 6.23
CA LEU A 14 -32.09 -27.69 7.33
C LEU A 14 -32.61 -26.64 8.33
N LEU A 15 -31.75 -25.69 8.74
CA LEU A 15 -32.15 -24.58 9.62
C LEU A 15 -33.22 -23.69 8.99
N ARG A 16 -33.12 -23.36 7.69
CA ARG A 16 -34.16 -22.59 6.99
C ARG A 16 -35.50 -23.32 6.94
N ALA A 17 -35.50 -24.62 6.65
CA ALA A 17 -36.71 -25.44 6.61
C ALA A 17 -37.35 -25.58 8.01
N TYR A 18 -36.54 -25.85 9.04
CA TYR A 18 -36.98 -25.91 10.44
C TYR A 18 -37.68 -24.61 10.87
N VAL A 19 -37.05 -23.45 10.63
CA VAL A 19 -37.63 -22.16 11.03
C VAL A 19 -38.87 -21.80 10.20
N LYS A 20 -38.97 -22.25 8.94
CA LYS A 20 -40.17 -22.09 8.12
C LYS A 20 -41.36 -22.89 8.66
N GLN A 21 -41.13 -24.06 9.27
CA GLN A 21 -42.17 -24.94 9.81
C GLN A 21 -42.52 -24.63 11.28
N TYR A 22 -41.51 -24.55 12.16
CA TYR A 22 -41.71 -24.47 13.61
C TYR A 22 -41.47 -23.06 14.19
N GLY A 23 -40.90 -22.14 13.42
CA GLY A 23 -40.47 -20.82 13.87
C GLY A 23 -39.09 -20.83 14.55
N PRO A 24 -38.55 -19.65 14.93
CA PRO A 24 -37.19 -19.49 15.46
C PRO A 24 -37.07 -19.85 16.96
N ARG A 25 -37.63 -20.99 17.37
CA ARG A 25 -37.74 -21.49 18.76
C ARG A 25 -37.27 -22.94 18.89
N GLU A 26 -37.09 -23.40 20.13
CA GLU A 26 -36.83 -24.82 20.47
C GLU A 26 -35.63 -25.44 19.72
N TRP A 27 -34.52 -24.71 19.62
CA TRP A 27 -33.33 -25.05 18.82
C TRP A 27 -32.63 -26.38 19.18
N HIS A 28 -33.05 -27.06 20.24
CA HIS A 28 -32.62 -28.40 20.61
C HIS A 28 -33.37 -29.50 19.83
N LEU A 29 -34.63 -29.26 19.43
CA LEU A 29 -35.47 -30.21 18.69
C LEU A 29 -35.20 -30.21 17.17
N VAL A 30 -34.16 -29.51 16.71
CA VAL A 30 -33.86 -29.35 15.26
C VAL A 30 -33.48 -30.68 14.62
N SER A 31 -32.68 -31.52 15.28
CA SER A 31 -32.28 -32.83 14.73
C SER A 31 -33.44 -33.82 14.71
N GLU A 32 -34.27 -33.78 15.74
CA GLU A 32 -35.44 -34.65 15.96
C GLU A 32 -36.56 -34.32 14.97
N ARG A 33 -37.10 -33.09 15.02
CA ARG A 33 -38.25 -32.66 14.18
C ARG A 33 -37.97 -32.66 12.69
N MET A 34 -36.70 -32.57 12.29
CA MET A 34 -36.29 -32.64 10.88
C MET A 34 -35.90 -34.05 10.43
N ASN A 35 -35.97 -35.05 11.32
CA ASN A 35 -35.58 -36.44 11.08
C ASN A 35 -34.19 -36.59 10.42
N LYS A 36 -33.23 -35.72 10.80
CA LYS A 36 -31.89 -35.67 10.22
C LYS A 36 -30.86 -35.35 11.30
N PRO A 37 -29.80 -36.17 11.47
CA PRO A 37 -28.81 -35.98 12.53
C PRO A 37 -27.94 -34.74 12.27
N LEU A 38 -28.32 -33.60 12.87
CA LEU A 38 -27.50 -32.40 12.89
C LEU A 38 -26.58 -32.46 14.12
N ASN A 39 -25.30 -32.75 13.90
CA ASN A 39 -24.27 -32.85 14.94
C ASN A 39 -23.82 -31.46 15.46
N ARG A 40 -24.79 -30.59 15.80
CA ARG A 40 -24.58 -29.20 16.25
C ARG A 40 -25.36 -28.94 17.52
N ASP A 41 -24.72 -28.22 18.44
CA ASP A 41 -25.36 -27.71 19.66
C ASP A 41 -26.47 -26.68 19.32
N ALA A 42 -27.58 -26.70 20.06
CA ALA A 42 -28.72 -25.80 19.94
C ALA A 42 -28.32 -24.32 19.97
N LYS A 43 -27.31 -23.96 20.78
CA LYS A 43 -26.74 -22.61 20.82
C LYS A 43 -26.06 -22.22 19.49
N SER A 44 -25.40 -23.19 18.84
CA SER A 44 -24.78 -22.99 17.52
C SER A 44 -25.84 -22.76 16.43
N CYS A 45 -26.92 -23.53 16.46
CA CYS A 45 -28.08 -23.35 15.56
C CYS A 45 -28.69 -21.94 15.71
N LEU A 46 -28.94 -21.51 16.96
CA LEU A 46 -29.43 -20.18 17.28
C LEU A 46 -28.48 -19.05 16.83
N GLU A 47 -27.17 -19.20 17.07
CA GLU A 47 -26.17 -18.24 16.58
C GLU A 47 -26.11 -18.22 15.04
N ARG A 48 -26.20 -19.37 14.37
CA ARG A 48 -26.19 -19.44 12.91
C ARG A 48 -27.38 -18.70 12.32
N TRP A 49 -28.58 -18.93 12.87
CA TRP A 49 -29.78 -18.20 12.46
C TRP A 49 -29.63 -16.68 12.66
N LYS A 50 -29.33 -16.24 13.89
CA LYS A 50 -29.27 -14.81 14.26
C LYS A 50 -28.15 -14.00 13.59
N ASN A 51 -27.10 -14.64 13.10
CA ASN A 51 -25.96 -13.94 12.48
C ASN A 51 -25.87 -14.10 10.95
N TYR A 52 -26.55 -15.09 10.34
CA TYR A 52 -26.34 -15.40 8.91
C TYR A 52 -27.59 -15.80 8.10
N LEU A 53 -28.64 -16.34 8.72
CA LEU A 53 -29.77 -16.94 7.99
C LEU A 53 -31.10 -16.17 8.09
N LYS A 54 -31.29 -15.31 9.10
CA LYS A 54 -32.48 -14.43 9.17
C LYS A 54 -32.54 -13.55 7.90
N PRO A 55 -33.71 -13.43 7.22
CA PRO A 55 -33.80 -12.73 5.93
C PRO A 55 -33.34 -11.27 5.97
N ASP A 56 -33.59 -10.55 7.07
CA ASP A 56 -33.27 -9.13 7.24
C ASP A 56 -31.76 -8.80 7.27
N ILE A 57 -30.89 -9.82 7.26
CA ILE A 57 -29.43 -9.63 7.37
C ILE A 57 -28.83 -9.34 5.99
N LYS A 58 -28.41 -8.09 5.77
CA LYS A 58 -27.74 -7.67 4.54
C LYS A 58 -26.42 -8.43 4.35
N LYS A 59 -26.36 -9.28 3.32
CA LYS A 59 -25.17 -10.02 2.87
C LYS A 59 -24.34 -9.11 1.95
N GLY A 60 -23.03 -9.04 2.19
CA GLY A 60 -22.10 -8.15 1.46
C GLY A 60 -21.22 -7.30 2.38
N SER A 61 -20.28 -6.55 1.81
CA SER A 61 -19.52 -5.48 2.49
C SER A 61 -20.46 -4.48 3.18
N LEU A 62 -19.96 -3.70 4.14
CA LEU A 62 -20.67 -2.51 4.64
C LEU A 62 -20.56 -1.42 3.57
N THR A 63 -21.66 -0.75 3.28
CA THR A 63 -21.69 0.46 2.42
C THR A 63 -21.00 1.62 3.13
N GLU A 64 -20.55 2.64 2.41
CA GLU A 64 -19.75 3.71 3.00
C GLU A 64 -20.54 4.57 4.01
N GLU A 65 -21.87 4.64 3.84
CA GLU A 65 -22.82 5.26 4.75
C GLU A 65 -22.94 4.44 6.03
N GLU A 66 -23.05 3.11 5.92
CA GLU A 66 -23.03 2.20 7.07
C GLU A 66 -21.68 2.24 7.80
N GLN A 67 -20.56 2.39 7.09
CA GLN A 67 -19.23 2.55 7.70
C GLN A 67 -19.15 3.87 8.48
N ARG A 68 -19.52 5.00 7.87
CA ARG A 68 -19.59 6.32 8.52
C ARG A 68 -20.49 6.30 9.76
N LEU A 69 -21.67 5.67 9.68
CA LEU A 69 -22.58 5.51 10.81
C LEU A 69 -21.98 4.65 11.93
N VAL A 70 -21.32 3.52 11.60
CA VAL A 70 -20.66 2.67 12.60
C VAL A 70 -19.51 3.39 13.29
N ILE A 71 -18.72 4.22 12.57
CA ILE A 71 -17.66 5.04 13.18
C ILE A 71 -18.27 6.05 14.18
N HIS A 72 -19.28 6.80 13.78
CA HIS A 72 -19.95 7.77 14.66
C HIS A 72 -20.56 7.09 15.90
N LEU A 73 -21.26 5.98 15.73
CA LEU A 73 -21.86 5.22 16.83
C LEU A 73 -20.81 4.55 17.74
N GLN A 74 -19.66 4.14 17.20
CA GLN A 74 -18.55 3.63 18.01
C GLN A 74 -17.93 4.74 18.86
N ALA A 75 -17.73 5.94 18.31
CA ALA A 75 -17.26 7.09 19.10
C ALA A 75 -18.26 7.45 20.22
N LYS A 76 -19.57 7.44 19.91
CA LYS A 76 -20.65 7.78 20.85
C LYS A 76 -20.90 6.73 21.94
N HIS A 77 -20.70 5.43 21.64
CA HIS A 77 -21.13 4.32 22.52
C HIS A 77 -20.04 3.28 22.83
N GLY A 78 -18.81 3.45 22.34
CA GLY A 78 -17.70 2.52 22.49
C GLY A 78 -17.97 1.18 21.80
N ASN A 79 -17.30 0.12 22.27
CA ASN A 79 -17.41 -1.23 21.69
C ASN A 79 -18.74 -1.96 22.02
N LYS A 80 -19.84 -1.23 22.24
CA LYS A 80 -21.17 -1.75 22.63
C LYS A 80 -21.95 -2.26 21.40
N TRP A 81 -21.37 -3.21 20.66
CA TRP A 81 -21.85 -3.68 19.35
C TRP A 81 -23.32 -4.09 19.27
N LYS A 82 -23.92 -4.59 20.38
CA LYS A 82 -25.35 -4.90 20.43
C LYS A 82 -26.24 -3.64 20.28
N LYS A 83 -25.82 -2.50 20.84
CA LYS A 83 -26.54 -1.23 20.71
C LYS A 83 -26.36 -0.64 19.31
N ILE A 84 -25.12 -0.59 18.84
CA ILE A 84 -24.78 -0.12 17.48
C ILE A 84 -25.56 -0.93 16.42
N ALA A 85 -25.70 -2.25 16.59
CA ALA A 85 -26.49 -3.10 15.67
C ALA A 85 -28.03 -2.96 15.80
N ALA A 86 -28.55 -2.20 16.76
CA ALA A 86 -29.95 -1.77 16.78
C ALA A 86 -30.15 -0.46 16.00
N GLU A 87 -29.12 0.39 15.95
CA GLU A 87 -29.10 1.67 15.23
C GLU A 87 -28.66 1.52 13.75
N VAL A 88 -28.01 0.41 13.36
CA VAL A 88 -27.60 0.09 11.98
C VAL A 88 -28.51 -1.00 11.37
N PRO A 89 -29.49 -0.67 10.52
CA PRO A 89 -30.50 -1.62 10.06
C PRO A 89 -29.93 -2.75 9.18
N GLY A 90 -30.29 -3.99 9.54
CA GLY A 90 -29.92 -5.20 8.80
C GLY A 90 -28.46 -5.65 8.97
N ARG A 91 -27.70 -5.09 9.92
CA ARG A 91 -26.31 -5.48 10.20
C ARG A 91 -26.12 -6.01 11.63
N THR A 92 -25.65 -7.25 11.76
CA THR A 92 -25.51 -7.90 13.08
C THR A 92 -24.26 -7.43 13.83
N ALA A 93 -24.36 -7.28 15.16
CA ALA A 93 -23.27 -6.90 16.07
C ALA A 93 -21.94 -7.64 15.83
N LYS A 94 -22.01 -8.95 15.55
CA LYS A 94 -20.85 -9.83 15.27
C LYS A 94 -20.11 -9.44 13.97
N ARG A 95 -20.82 -8.87 12.99
CA ARG A 95 -20.25 -8.34 11.74
C ARG A 95 -19.68 -6.94 11.94
N LEU A 96 -20.36 -6.08 12.71
CA LEU A 96 -19.89 -4.72 13.02
C LEU A 96 -18.58 -4.74 13.81
N GLY A 97 -18.49 -5.54 14.87
CA GLY A 97 -17.26 -5.68 15.66
C GLY A 97 -16.09 -6.25 14.86
N LYS A 98 -16.33 -7.26 14.02
CA LYS A 98 -15.28 -7.83 13.15
C LYS A 98 -14.83 -6.87 12.05
N TRP A 99 -15.73 -6.02 11.53
CA TRP A 99 -15.36 -4.93 10.63
C TRP A 99 -14.52 -3.88 11.37
N TRP A 100 -14.89 -3.50 12.59
CA TRP A 100 -14.13 -2.53 13.40
C TRP A 100 -12.72 -3.00 13.76
N GLU A 101 -12.53 -4.30 14.03
CA GLU A 101 -11.19 -4.88 14.23
C GLU A 101 -10.30 -4.65 13.00
N VAL A 102 -10.80 -4.95 11.80
CA VAL A 102 -10.06 -4.78 10.52
C VAL A 102 -9.87 -3.30 10.18
N PHE A 103 -10.88 -2.46 10.40
CA PHE A 103 -10.78 -1.01 10.23
C PHE A 103 -9.68 -0.41 11.12
N LYS A 104 -9.67 -0.77 12.42
CA LYS A 104 -8.64 -0.29 13.35
C LYS A 104 -7.24 -0.79 12.98
N GLU A 105 -7.10 -2.06 12.60
CA GLU A 105 -5.81 -2.61 12.16
C GLU A 105 -5.30 -1.87 10.91
N LYS A 106 -6.18 -1.55 9.96
CA LYS A 106 -5.87 -0.73 8.79
C LYS A 106 -5.39 0.67 9.20
N GLN A 107 -6.14 1.40 10.03
CA GLN A 107 -5.74 2.73 10.48
C GLN A 107 -4.39 2.71 11.23
N GLN A 108 -4.14 1.70 12.07
CA GLN A 108 -2.85 1.54 12.78
C GLN A 108 -1.70 1.23 11.82
N ARG A 109 -1.95 0.49 10.74
CA ARG A 109 -0.96 0.20 9.69
C ARG A 109 -0.63 1.47 8.89
N GLU A 110 -1.64 2.20 8.44
CA GLU A 110 -1.50 3.47 7.71
C GLU A 110 -0.77 4.52 8.57
N GLN A 111 -1.08 4.60 9.88
CA GLN A 111 -0.40 5.50 10.82
C GLN A 111 1.04 5.06 11.14
N LYS A 112 1.35 3.77 11.09
CA LYS A 112 2.73 3.25 11.22
C LYS A 112 3.55 3.47 9.95
N GLU A 113 2.90 3.43 8.79
CA GLU A 113 3.51 3.75 7.49
C GLU A 113 3.74 5.26 7.34
N SER A 114 2.82 6.12 7.79
CA SER A 114 3.05 7.57 7.81
C SER A 114 4.19 7.97 8.75
N ASN A 115 4.26 7.40 9.96
CA ASN A 115 5.35 7.72 10.89
C ASN A 115 6.72 7.29 10.35
N LYS A 116 6.80 6.15 9.65
CA LYS A 116 8.01 5.69 8.94
C LYS A 116 8.45 6.58 7.77
N ILE A 117 7.60 7.48 7.29
CA ILE A 117 7.91 8.47 6.25
C ILE A 117 8.39 9.80 6.90
N ILE A 118 8.28 9.92 8.22
CA ILE A 118 8.61 11.13 9.01
C ILE A 118 9.88 10.93 9.86
N ASP A 119 10.37 9.69 10.04
CA ASP A 119 11.77 9.47 10.44
C ASP A 119 12.69 10.16 9.41
N PRO A 120 13.54 11.12 9.80
CA PRO A 120 14.44 11.78 8.85
C PRO A 120 15.36 10.77 8.18
N LEU A 121 15.56 10.94 6.87
CA LEU A 121 16.61 10.21 6.15
C LEU A 121 17.95 10.51 6.81
N GLU A 122 18.65 9.45 7.19
CA GLU A 122 19.95 9.51 7.86
C GLU A 122 21.03 9.82 6.81
N GLU A 123 21.05 11.10 6.36
CA GLU A 123 21.80 11.65 5.21
C GLU A 123 23.19 11.02 5.05
N GLY A 124 23.97 11.02 6.14
CA GLY A 124 25.35 10.53 6.19
C GLY A 124 25.56 9.05 5.83
N LYS A 125 24.51 8.21 5.80
CA LYS A 125 24.62 6.83 5.30
C LYS A 125 24.75 6.75 3.78
N TYR A 126 24.19 7.71 3.04
CA TYR A 126 24.39 7.78 1.59
C TYR A 126 25.68 8.52 1.25
N ASP A 127 26.01 9.59 1.99
CA ASP A 127 27.28 10.30 1.82
C ASP A 127 28.49 9.38 1.97
N HIS A 128 28.53 8.55 3.03
CA HIS A 128 29.64 7.60 3.24
C HIS A 128 29.79 6.58 2.10
N ILE A 129 28.68 6.15 1.48
CA ILE A 129 28.71 5.23 0.33
C ILE A 129 29.21 5.95 -0.93
N LEU A 130 28.78 7.19 -1.16
CA LEU A 130 29.23 8.02 -2.28
C LEU A 130 30.72 8.37 -2.16
N GLU A 131 31.19 8.72 -0.96
CA GLU A 131 32.58 9.03 -0.67
C GLU A 131 33.49 7.80 -0.84
N THR A 132 33.04 6.62 -0.37
CA THR A 132 33.73 5.34 -0.61
C THR A 132 33.83 4.99 -2.11
N PHE A 133 32.84 5.40 -2.92
CA PHE A 133 32.89 5.25 -4.38
C PHE A 133 33.83 6.26 -5.04
N ALA A 134 33.81 7.52 -4.59
CA ALA A 134 34.67 8.59 -5.08
C ALA A 134 36.15 8.28 -4.80
N GLU A 135 36.50 7.82 -3.59
CA GLU A 135 37.85 7.38 -3.24
C GLU A 135 38.39 6.33 -4.22
N LYS A 136 37.59 5.31 -4.56
CA LYS A 136 38.02 4.23 -5.47
C LYS A 136 38.30 4.73 -6.88
N LEU A 137 37.41 5.56 -7.44
CA LEU A 137 37.58 6.12 -8.77
C LEU A 137 38.79 7.08 -8.88
N VAL A 138 39.12 7.78 -7.79
CA VAL A 138 40.33 8.62 -7.73
C VAL A 138 41.61 7.77 -7.56
N LYS A 139 41.59 6.72 -6.72
CA LYS A 139 42.77 5.87 -6.46
C LYS A 139 43.17 4.99 -7.64
N GLU A 140 42.23 4.39 -8.37
CA GLU A 140 42.57 3.54 -9.54
C GLU A 140 43.25 4.33 -10.68
N ARG A 141 43.03 5.64 -10.79
CA ARG A 141 43.65 6.48 -11.82
C ARG A 141 45.13 6.79 -11.57
N SER A 142 45.67 6.48 -10.38
CA SER A 142 46.96 7.02 -9.91
C SER A 142 48.16 6.07 -10.01
N VAL A 143 48.01 4.82 -10.48
CA VAL A 143 49.05 3.77 -10.31
C VAL A 143 49.39 3.03 -11.62
N GLN A 144 49.10 3.59 -12.80
CA GLN A 144 49.47 3.00 -14.09
C GLN A 144 50.11 4.05 -15.03
N GLY A 145 51.43 3.93 -15.22
CA GLY A 145 52.31 4.92 -15.87
C GLY A 145 53.09 5.74 -14.83
N ILE A 146 54.39 6.02 -14.96
CA ILE A 146 55.33 5.81 -16.10
C ILE A 146 56.73 5.49 -15.57
N VAL A 147 57.37 4.39 -16.02
CA VAL A 147 58.83 4.23 -16.17
C VAL A 147 59.11 3.24 -17.32
N MET A 148 60.24 3.37 -18.02
CA MET A 148 60.69 2.47 -19.10
C MET A 148 62.16 2.02 -18.92
N ALA A 149 62.45 0.81 -19.42
CA ALA A 149 63.74 0.32 -19.96
C ALA A 149 64.87 -0.28 -19.07
N THR A 150 65.67 -1.12 -19.76
CA THR A 150 67.06 -1.62 -19.51
C THR A 150 67.37 -2.87 -18.63
N SER A 151 67.85 -3.91 -19.34
CA SER A 151 69.01 -4.82 -19.07
C SER A 151 69.09 -5.85 -17.91
N ASN A 152 69.03 -7.14 -18.30
CA ASN A 152 69.86 -8.34 -17.97
C ASN A 152 70.37 -8.68 -16.53
N VAL A 153 70.36 -10.00 -16.21
CA VAL A 153 70.92 -10.73 -15.01
C VAL A 153 70.06 -10.60 -13.73
N GLY A 154 69.92 -11.55 -12.79
CA GLY A 154 70.36 -12.96 -12.56
C GLY A 154 70.06 -13.37 -11.08
N PHE A 155 70.35 -14.56 -10.52
CA PHE A 155 70.80 -15.87 -11.02
C PHE A 155 70.68 -16.95 -9.87
N LEU A 156 69.83 -17.98 -10.05
CA LEU A 156 69.56 -19.12 -9.10
C LEU A 156 69.05 -18.71 -7.68
N HIS A 157 68.49 -19.56 -6.79
CA HIS A 157 68.50 -21.04 -6.62
C HIS A 157 67.18 -21.57 -5.94
N ALA A 158 67.05 -22.89 -5.73
CA ALA A 158 65.89 -23.61 -5.10
C ALA A 158 65.87 -23.54 -3.53
N ASP A 159 64.95 -24.13 -2.73
CA ASP A 159 64.03 -25.29 -2.88
C ASP A 159 62.94 -25.38 -1.75
N ALA A 160 62.12 -26.45 -1.73
CA ALA A 160 61.52 -27.17 -0.57
C ALA A 160 60.05 -26.94 -0.06
N HIS A 161 59.19 -27.93 -0.39
CA HIS A 161 58.12 -28.59 0.42
C HIS A 161 56.72 -27.95 0.74
N ALA A 162 55.76 -28.85 1.04
CA ALA A 162 54.28 -28.66 1.22
C ALA A 162 53.78 -29.44 2.48
N PRO A 163 52.46 -29.53 2.87
CA PRO A 163 51.38 -30.17 2.10
C PRO A 163 49.93 -29.59 2.29
N SER A 164 48.92 -30.30 1.74
CA SER A 164 47.45 -30.06 1.73
C SER A 164 46.72 -30.89 2.85
N PRO A 165 45.35 -31.06 2.98
CA PRO A 165 44.21 -30.84 2.05
C PRO A 165 42.94 -30.16 2.68
N PRO A 166 41.66 -30.56 2.45
CA PRO A 166 40.77 -29.91 1.47
C PRO A 166 39.45 -29.31 2.03
N ALA A 167 38.71 -28.56 1.19
CA ALA A 167 37.44 -27.90 1.55
C ALA A 167 36.17 -28.74 1.24
N THR A 168 35.07 -28.49 1.97
CA THR A 168 33.76 -29.16 1.80
C THR A 168 32.61 -28.14 1.77
N LEU A 169 31.58 -28.36 0.95
CA LEU A 169 30.41 -27.46 0.79
C LEU A 169 29.08 -28.09 1.29
N PRO A 170 28.24 -27.33 2.00
CA PRO A 170 26.85 -27.70 2.30
C PRO A 170 25.82 -26.57 1.96
N PRO A 171 24.49 -26.71 2.18
CA PRO A 171 23.64 -27.51 1.29
C PRO A 171 22.25 -26.88 0.99
N TRP A 172 21.92 -26.55 -0.28
CA TRP A 172 20.52 -26.22 -0.65
C TRP A 172 20.12 -26.52 -2.12
N LEU A 173 20.45 -27.70 -2.65
CA LEU A 173 19.92 -28.17 -3.94
C LEU A 173 19.15 -29.51 -3.82
N ALA A 174 17.93 -29.41 -3.29
CA ALA A 174 16.88 -30.44 -3.30
C ALA A 174 15.52 -29.72 -3.07
N SER A 175 14.39 -29.99 -3.75
CA SER A 175 14.06 -31.04 -4.73
C SER A 175 13.07 -30.54 -5.80
N SER A 176 12.85 -31.36 -6.84
CA SER A 176 11.77 -31.29 -7.86
C SER A 176 10.40 -31.78 -7.28
N SER A 177 9.24 -31.91 -7.96
CA SER A 177 8.86 -32.01 -9.39
C SER A 177 7.32 -31.79 -9.62
N THR A 178 6.86 -31.69 -10.90
CA THR A 178 5.50 -32.10 -11.44
C THR A 178 4.20 -31.40 -10.95
N THR A 179 3.06 -31.24 -11.66
CA THR A 179 2.61 -31.55 -13.07
C THR A 179 1.35 -30.75 -13.52
N THR A 180 1.36 -30.25 -14.77
CA THR A 180 0.31 -30.16 -15.84
C THR A 180 -1.16 -29.64 -15.64
N THR A 181 -1.61 -28.78 -16.59
CA THR A 181 -2.85 -28.82 -17.45
C THR A 181 -3.86 -27.62 -17.42
N VAL A 182 -4.38 -27.25 -18.63
CA VAL A 182 -5.60 -26.45 -19.00
C VAL A 182 -5.48 -24.90 -19.11
N GLY A 183 -6.05 -24.31 -20.19
CA GLY A 183 -6.21 -22.86 -20.50
C GLY A 183 -7.70 -22.40 -20.49
N PRO A 184 -8.19 -21.39 -21.28
CA PRO A 184 -7.61 -20.63 -22.40
C PRO A 184 -7.59 -19.06 -22.16
N PRO A 185 -8.09 -18.15 -23.04
CA PRO A 185 -7.26 -17.36 -23.97
C PRO A 185 -7.28 -15.80 -23.83
N SER A 186 -6.44 -15.14 -24.64
CA SER A 186 -6.48 -13.78 -25.28
C SER A 186 -7.57 -12.73 -24.93
N PRO A 187 -7.31 -11.39 -25.03
CA PRO A 187 -6.47 -10.79 -26.08
C PRO A 187 -5.54 -9.61 -25.70
N SER A 188 -4.67 -9.25 -26.65
CA SER A 188 -3.85 -8.02 -26.64
C SER A 188 -4.63 -6.79 -27.11
N VAL A 189 -4.23 -5.60 -26.68
CA VAL A 189 -4.61 -4.32 -27.29
C VAL A 189 -3.36 -3.62 -27.82
N THR A 190 -3.31 -3.37 -29.12
CA THR A 190 -2.27 -2.58 -29.77
C THR A 190 -2.60 -1.10 -29.73
N LEU A 191 -1.64 -0.24 -29.36
CA LEU A 191 -1.69 1.18 -29.64
C LEU A 191 -0.58 1.54 -30.63
N SER A 192 -0.99 1.91 -31.83
CA SER A 192 -0.09 2.50 -32.84
C SER A 192 0.18 3.96 -32.50
N LEU A 193 1.43 4.39 -32.62
CA LEU A 193 1.75 5.76 -33.03
C LEU A 193 2.82 5.69 -34.12
N SER A 194 2.47 6.23 -35.29
CA SER A 194 3.38 6.38 -36.43
C SER A 194 3.99 7.77 -36.42
N SER A 195 5.24 7.87 -36.83
CA SER A 195 5.81 9.07 -37.46
C SER A 195 6.73 8.61 -38.60
N SER A 196 6.71 9.34 -39.71
CA SER A 196 7.30 8.91 -40.98
C SER A 196 8.39 9.87 -41.45
N THR A 197 9.48 9.36 -42.01
CA THR A 197 10.26 9.97 -43.12
C THR A 197 11.16 8.91 -43.78
N ILE A 198 10.66 8.41 -44.93
CA ILE A 198 11.30 8.09 -46.23
C ILE A 198 12.83 7.74 -46.31
N PRO A 199 13.24 6.71 -47.09
CA PRO A 199 14.60 6.11 -47.08
C PRO A 199 15.53 6.57 -48.24
N PRO A 200 16.67 5.88 -48.46
CA PRO A 200 16.70 4.96 -49.62
C PRO A 200 17.50 3.64 -49.47
N ALA A 201 17.20 2.69 -50.37
CA ALA A 201 17.97 1.52 -50.83
C ALA A 201 18.30 0.35 -49.85
N PRO A 202 18.06 -0.92 -50.23
CA PRO A 202 18.43 -2.10 -49.44
C PRO A 202 19.77 -2.74 -49.89
N ALA A 203 20.45 -3.37 -48.93
CA ALA A 203 21.49 -4.39 -49.16
C ALA A 203 21.10 -5.68 -48.39
N PRO A 204 21.48 -6.88 -48.86
CA PRO A 204 20.88 -8.12 -48.39
C PRO A 204 21.42 -8.60 -47.04
N THR A 205 20.51 -8.97 -46.12
CA THR A 205 20.81 -9.89 -45.02
C THR A 205 20.73 -11.35 -45.49
N PRO A 206 21.57 -12.27 -44.96
CA PRO A 206 21.59 -13.67 -45.40
C PRO A 206 20.32 -14.43 -45.00
N ALA A 207 19.90 -15.37 -45.84
CA ALA A 207 18.74 -16.24 -45.59
C ALA A 207 19.09 -17.35 -44.59
N ILE A 208 18.19 -17.61 -43.62
CA ILE A 208 18.32 -18.73 -42.68
C ILE A 208 17.67 -19.98 -43.33
N PRO A 209 18.37 -21.13 -43.53
CA PRO A 209 18.00 -22.04 -44.63
C PRO A 209 16.84 -23.03 -44.40
N TRP A 210 16.23 -23.10 -43.21
CA TRP A 210 15.61 -24.34 -42.72
C TRP A 210 14.06 -24.33 -42.59
N LEU A 211 13.33 -23.70 -43.52
CA LEU A 211 11.86 -23.85 -43.62
C LEU A 211 11.32 -23.84 -45.07
N GLN A 212 11.29 -25.01 -45.72
CA GLN A 212 10.24 -25.36 -46.69
C GLN A 212 9.95 -26.87 -46.66
N PRO A 213 8.67 -27.30 -46.56
CA PRO A 213 8.29 -28.70 -46.66
C PRO A 213 7.84 -29.13 -48.07
N ASP A 214 8.25 -30.34 -48.44
CA ASP A 214 7.55 -31.35 -49.24
C ASP A 214 7.08 -31.04 -50.69
N ARG A 215 7.64 -31.79 -51.64
CA ARG A 215 6.85 -32.39 -52.72
C ARG A 215 7.42 -33.73 -53.19
N GLY A 216 6.52 -34.72 -53.30
CA GLY A 216 6.80 -36.10 -53.68
C GLY A 216 7.16 -36.37 -55.16
N PRO A 217 7.19 -37.65 -55.56
CA PRO A 217 8.31 -38.20 -56.36
C PRO A 217 8.01 -38.41 -57.85
N ASN A 218 9.07 -38.71 -58.62
CA ASN A 218 8.96 -39.41 -59.90
C ASN A 218 10.16 -40.34 -60.15
N ILE A 219 9.93 -41.38 -60.95
CA ILE A 219 10.83 -42.53 -61.14
C ILE A 219 11.55 -42.44 -62.48
N VAL A 220 12.88 -42.56 -62.48
CA VAL A 220 13.64 -43.22 -63.56
C VAL A 220 14.77 -44.04 -62.94
N SER A 221 14.99 -45.26 -63.45
CA SER A 221 16.06 -46.16 -63.03
C SER A 221 17.41 -45.75 -63.62
N HIS A 222 18.48 -45.82 -62.83
CA HIS A 222 19.77 -46.35 -63.30
C HIS A 222 20.57 -46.95 -62.14
N VAL A 223 21.07 -48.17 -62.36
CA VAL A 223 22.01 -48.88 -61.49
C VAL A 223 23.20 -49.30 -62.38
N PRO A 224 24.44 -49.08 -61.93
CA PRO A 224 25.30 -50.25 -61.72
C PRO A 224 26.02 -50.24 -60.37
N SER A 225 26.08 -51.44 -59.81
CA SER A 225 26.79 -51.90 -58.62
C SER A 225 28.22 -51.37 -58.43
N ILE A 226 28.53 -51.02 -57.17
CA ILE A 226 29.82 -51.36 -56.54
C ILE A 226 29.49 -52.09 -55.22
N MET A 227 30.18 -53.18 -54.92
CA MET A 227 30.01 -53.98 -53.69
C MET A 227 30.67 -53.29 -52.48
N PRO A 228 30.21 -53.54 -51.24
CA PRO A 228 30.86 -52.99 -50.05
C PRO A 228 32.20 -53.68 -49.81
N SER A 229 33.31 -52.98 -50.06
CA SER A 229 34.62 -53.42 -49.60
C SER A 229 34.71 -53.28 -48.08
N LEU A 230 34.96 -54.39 -47.39
CA LEU A 230 35.31 -54.42 -45.97
C LEU A 230 36.66 -53.73 -45.74
N GLY A 231 36.63 -52.39 -45.63
CA GLY A 231 37.77 -51.57 -45.28
C GLY A 231 37.72 -51.16 -43.81
N ILE A 232 38.57 -51.75 -42.98
CA ILE A 232 38.77 -51.28 -41.59
C ILE A 232 39.60 -49.99 -41.66
N ALA A 233 38.91 -48.87 -41.82
CA ALA A 233 39.48 -47.53 -41.69
C ALA A 233 39.59 -47.14 -40.20
N PRO A 234 40.50 -46.23 -39.80
CA PRO A 234 40.68 -45.89 -38.40
C PRO A 234 39.49 -45.14 -37.78
N LEU A 235 39.34 -45.24 -36.45
CA LEU A 235 38.32 -44.55 -35.63
C LEU A 235 38.38 -43.00 -35.65
N ALA A 236 39.09 -42.38 -36.60
CA ALA A 236 39.22 -40.92 -36.69
C ALA A 236 37.93 -40.23 -37.13
N GLY A 237 37.17 -40.82 -38.07
CA GLY A 237 35.94 -40.22 -38.60
C GLY A 237 34.79 -40.15 -37.58
N GLU A 238 34.67 -41.16 -36.74
CA GLU A 238 33.66 -41.20 -35.66
C GLU A 238 33.93 -40.12 -34.62
N ASN A 239 35.20 -39.89 -34.25
CA ASN A 239 35.59 -38.83 -33.32
C ASN A 239 35.25 -37.41 -33.84
N GLN A 240 35.38 -37.16 -35.14
CA GLN A 240 35.01 -35.87 -35.74
C GLN A 240 33.49 -35.63 -35.65
N MET A 241 32.68 -36.62 -36.03
CA MET A 241 31.21 -36.52 -35.92
C MET A 241 30.73 -36.41 -34.47
N VAL A 242 31.42 -37.07 -33.52
CA VAL A 242 31.15 -36.92 -32.08
C VAL A 242 31.53 -35.52 -31.58
N SER A 243 32.62 -34.91 -32.07
CA SER A 243 32.96 -33.51 -31.74
C SER A 243 31.88 -32.55 -32.25
N GLU A 244 31.49 -32.65 -33.52
CA GLU A 244 30.45 -31.78 -34.11
C GLU A 244 29.10 -31.92 -33.38
N LEU A 245 28.76 -33.12 -32.91
CA LEU A 245 27.59 -33.36 -32.07
C LEU A 245 27.71 -32.75 -30.66
N LEU A 246 28.89 -32.81 -30.04
CA LEU A 246 29.17 -32.16 -28.74
C LEU A 246 29.10 -30.63 -28.86
N ASP A 247 29.72 -30.06 -29.89
CA ASP A 247 29.68 -28.61 -30.19
C ASP A 247 28.22 -28.16 -30.41
N SER A 248 27.46 -28.92 -31.21
CA SER A 248 26.01 -28.68 -31.43
C SER A 248 25.18 -28.76 -30.14
N CYS A 249 25.54 -29.64 -29.20
CA CYS A 249 24.89 -29.73 -27.89
C CYS A 249 25.28 -28.52 -27.01
N GLN A 250 26.53 -28.09 -27.04
CA GLN A 250 26.98 -26.90 -26.30
C GLN A 250 26.31 -25.62 -26.82
N GLU A 251 26.20 -25.43 -28.14
CA GLU A 251 25.46 -24.30 -28.73
C GLU A 251 23.98 -24.30 -28.30
N LEU A 252 23.34 -25.47 -28.25
CA LEU A 252 21.96 -25.62 -27.79
C LEU A 252 21.81 -25.25 -26.30
N GLU A 253 22.75 -25.68 -25.45
CA GLU A 253 22.79 -25.30 -24.02
C GLU A 253 23.09 -23.81 -23.81
N GLU A 254 23.94 -23.20 -24.64
CA GLU A 254 24.23 -21.76 -24.62
C GLU A 254 23.03 -20.94 -25.09
N GLY A 255 22.37 -21.34 -26.18
CA GLY A 255 21.11 -20.76 -26.63
C GLY A 255 20.01 -20.87 -25.58
N HIS A 256 19.91 -22.00 -24.88
CA HIS A 256 18.97 -22.16 -23.76
C HIS A 256 19.32 -21.25 -22.56
N ARG A 257 20.61 -21.15 -22.19
CA ARG A 257 21.09 -20.22 -21.14
C ARG A 257 20.80 -18.75 -21.51
N ALA A 258 21.06 -18.34 -22.74
CA ALA A 258 20.78 -17.00 -23.24
C ALA A 258 19.28 -16.68 -23.26
N LEU A 259 18.44 -17.61 -23.73
CA LEU A 259 16.98 -17.48 -23.71
C LEU A 259 16.45 -17.37 -22.27
N ALA A 260 17.00 -18.14 -21.33
CA ALA A 260 16.65 -18.06 -19.90
C ALA A 260 17.08 -16.72 -19.28
N ALA A 261 18.25 -16.18 -19.65
CA ALA A 261 18.70 -14.85 -19.22
C ALA A 261 17.78 -13.74 -19.77
N HIS A 262 17.45 -13.78 -21.07
CA HIS A 262 16.53 -12.80 -21.67
C HIS A 262 15.12 -12.87 -21.04
N LYS A 263 14.59 -14.07 -20.75
CA LYS A 263 13.31 -14.24 -20.04
C LYS A 263 13.36 -13.64 -18.62
N LYS A 264 14.47 -13.82 -17.88
CA LYS A 264 14.66 -13.21 -16.56
C LYS A 264 14.70 -11.67 -16.64
N GLU A 265 15.46 -11.13 -17.57
CA GLU A 265 15.60 -9.68 -17.78
C GLU A 265 14.28 -9.03 -18.21
N ALA A 266 13.54 -9.65 -19.14
CA ALA A 266 12.21 -9.19 -19.55
C ALA A 266 11.22 -9.20 -18.37
N ALA A 267 11.21 -10.26 -17.56
CA ALA A 267 10.37 -10.34 -16.36
C ALA A 267 10.76 -9.33 -15.28
N TRP A 268 12.05 -9.00 -15.14
CA TRP A 268 12.52 -7.95 -14.23
C TRP A 268 12.11 -6.55 -14.70
N ARG A 269 12.28 -6.26 -16.01
CA ARG A 269 11.82 -5.00 -16.62
C ARG A 269 10.32 -4.80 -16.45
N LEU A 270 9.51 -5.84 -16.65
CA LEU A 270 8.07 -5.80 -16.44
C LEU A 270 7.73 -5.47 -14.97
N LYS A 271 8.26 -6.24 -14.01
CA LYS A 271 8.03 -6.00 -12.57
C LYS A 271 8.44 -4.60 -12.11
N ARG A 272 9.51 -4.04 -12.67
CA ARG A 272 9.94 -2.66 -12.39
C ARG A 272 8.91 -1.63 -12.87
N VAL A 273 8.32 -1.83 -14.05
CA VAL A 273 7.27 -0.94 -14.59
C VAL A 273 5.95 -1.13 -13.85
N GLU A 274 5.59 -2.35 -13.46
CA GLU A 274 4.44 -2.64 -12.59
C GLU A 274 4.58 -1.91 -11.24
N LEU A 275 5.74 -2.01 -10.58
CA LEU A 275 6.02 -1.33 -9.32
C LEU A 275 6.00 0.20 -9.45
N GLN A 276 6.53 0.76 -10.55
CA GLN A 276 6.45 2.19 -10.84
C GLN A 276 5.00 2.65 -11.04
N LEU A 277 4.20 1.87 -11.76
CA LEU A 277 2.79 2.16 -11.96
C LEU A 277 1.99 2.07 -10.64
N GLU A 278 2.36 1.16 -9.73
CA GLU A 278 1.76 1.08 -8.39
C GLU A 278 2.18 2.23 -7.47
N SER A 279 3.45 2.65 -7.52
CA SER A 279 3.97 3.78 -6.73
C SER A 279 3.37 5.12 -7.20
N GLU A 280 3.25 5.35 -8.51
CA GLU A 280 2.56 6.52 -9.07
C GLU A 280 1.07 6.51 -8.71
N LYS A 281 0.38 5.37 -8.86
CA LYS A 281 -1.01 5.22 -8.41
C LYS A 281 -1.16 5.47 -6.91
N ALA A 282 -0.16 5.15 -6.08
CA ALA A 282 -0.16 5.44 -4.66
C ALA A 282 0.06 6.93 -4.38
N CYS A 283 1.01 7.56 -5.07
CA CYS A 283 1.26 9.00 -4.97
C CYS A 283 -0.01 9.79 -5.33
N ARG A 284 -0.60 9.53 -6.51
CA ARG A 284 -1.86 10.15 -6.97
C ARG A 284 -3.08 9.91 -6.06
N ARG A 285 -3.03 8.96 -5.12
CA ARG A 285 -4.05 8.81 -4.06
C ARG A 285 -3.76 9.70 -2.84
N ARG A 286 -2.49 9.88 -2.47
CA ARG A 286 -2.08 10.83 -1.42
C ARG A 286 -2.35 12.26 -1.85
N ASP A 287 -1.91 12.68 -3.04
CA ASP A 287 -2.14 14.02 -3.61
C ASP A 287 -3.61 14.47 -3.42
N LYS A 288 -4.55 13.58 -3.78
CA LYS A 288 -6.00 13.84 -3.68
C LYS A 288 -6.54 13.83 -2.25
N MET A 289 -5.97 13.02 -1.38
CA MET A 289 -6.34 12.99 0.04
C MET A 289 -5.88 14.27 0.74
N GLU A 290 -4.67 14.73 0.44
CA GLU A 290 -4.08 15.97 0.94
C GLU A 290 -4.82 17.20 0.38
N GLU A 291 -5.21 17.20 -0.91
CA GLU A 291 -6.07 18.22 -1.51
C GLU A 291 -7.44 18.33 -0.81
N ILE A 292 -8.08 17.19 -0.51
CA ILE A 292 -9.36 17.14 0.21
C ILE A 292 -9.17 17.61 1.66
N GLU A 293 -8.08 17.22 2.34
CA GLU A 293 -7.81 17.67 3.70
C GLU A 293 -7.54 19.18 3.76
N ALA A 294 -6.74 19.71 2.83
CA ALA A 294 -6.45 21.14 2.72
C ALA A 294 -7.74 21.95 2.50
N LYS A 295 -8.64 21.50 1.61
CA LYS A 295 -9.97 22.11 1.41
C LYS A 295 -10.84 22.06 2.67
N MET A 296 -10.87 20.91 3.37
CA MET A 296 -11.55 20.81 4.66
C MET A 296 -10.92 21.67 5.76
N ARG A 297 -9.62 21.94 5.71
CA ARG A 297 -8.90 22.79 6.68
C ARG A 297 -9.21 24.26 6.42
N ALA A 298 -9.14 24.70 5.16
CA ALA A 298 -9.49 26.06 4.76
C ALA A 298 -10.93 26.43 5.14
N LEU A 299 -11.92 25.59 4.82
CA LEU A 299 -13.33 25.84 5.16
C LEU A 299 -13.58 25.94 6.67
N ARG A 300 -12.80 25.23 7.51
CA ARG A 300 -12.91 25.34 8.97
C ARG A 300 -12.28 26.62 9.51
N GLU A 301 -11.15 27.06 8.94
CA GLU A 301 -10.52 28.31 9.35
C GLU A 301 -11.36 29.52 8.89
N GLU A 302 -11.94 29.47 7.68
CA GLU A 302 -12.92 30.45 7.19
C GLU A 302 -14.16 30.53 8.11
N GLN A 303 -14.76 29.38 8.46
CA GLN A 303 -15.88 29.33 9.41
C GLN A 303 -15.49 29.91 10.79
N LYS A 304 -14.29 29.58 11.28
CA LYS A 304 -13.76 30.09 12.55
C LYS A 304 -13.55 31.61 12.48
N THR A 305 -12.88 32.11 11.45
CA THR A 305 -12.66 33.56 11.24
C THR A 305 -13.98 34.33 11.17
N ALA A 306 -15.01 33.79 10.50
CA ALA A 306 -16.33 34.41 10.46
C ALA A 306 -16.97 34.50 11.87
N LEU A 307 -16.84 33.46 12.69
CA LEU A 307 -17.31 33.49 14.09
C LEU A 307 -16.50 34.44 14.96
N ASP A 308 -15.16 34.44 14.82
CA ASP A 308 -14.24 35.34 15.55
C ASP A 308 -14.56 36.82 15.22
N CYS A 309 -14.86 37.14 13.95
CA CYS A 309 -15.32 38.47 13.51
C CYS A 309 -16.67 38.87 14.13
N ILE A 310 -17.68 37.99 14.06
CA ILE A 310 -19.00 38.25 14.67
C ILE A 310 -18.89 38.47 16.19
N GLU A 311 -18.04 37.69 16.87
CA GLU A 311 -17.80 37.86 18.30
C GLU A 311 -17.06 39.19 18.61
N ALA A 312 -16.14 39.62 17.75
CA ALA A 312 -15.49 40.92 17.86
C ALA A 312 -16.48 42.10 17.69
N GLU A 313 -17.37 42.04 16.69
CA GLU A 313 -18.42 43.06 16.49
C GLU A 313 -19.34 43.19 17.72
N TYR A 314 -19.82 42.06 18.27
CA TYR A 314 -20.65 42.10 19.48
C TYR A 314 -19.88 42.56 20.73
N ARG A 315 -18.59 42.22 20.86
CA ARG A 315 -17.72 42.77 21.93
C ARG A 315 -17.59 44.28 21.80
N GLU A 316 -17.40 44.82 20.60
CA GLU A 316 -17.29 46.27 20.38
C GLU A 316 -18.61 46.99 20.66
N GLN A 317 -19.75 46.46 20.22
CA GLN A 317 -21.08 46.99 20.54
C GLN A 317 -21.30 47.07 22.06
N LEU A 318 -20.96 46.00 22.80
CA LEU A 318 -21.02 45.98 24.26
C LEU A 318 -20.06 46.98 24.92
N ALA A 319 -18.86 47.17 24.37
CA ALA A 319 -17.90 48.17 24.83
C ALA A 319 -18.33 49.63 24.50
N GLY A 320 -19.09 49.83 23.43
CA GLY A 320 -19.76 51.10 23.12
C GLY A 320 -20.83 51.43 24.16
N LEU A 321 -21.75 50.49 24.41
CA LEU A 321 -22.83 50.66 25.39
C LEU A 321 -22.31 50.91 26.82
N ARG A 322 -21.20 50.28 27.22
CA ARG A 322 -20.53 50.54 28.52
C ARG A 322 -20.00 51.97 28.61
N ARG A 323 -19.20 52.42 27.63
CA ARG A 323 -18.69 53.80 27.57
C ARG A 323 -19.82 54.83 27.56
N GLU A 324 -20.93 54.53 26.89
CA GLU A 324 -22.12 55.38 26.92
C GLU A 324 -22.79 55.43 28.30
N ALA A 325 -22.84 54.32 29.03
CA ALA A 325 -23.39 54.28 30.39
C ALA A 325 -22.49 55.05 31.37
N GLU A 326 -21.18 54.79 31.34
CA GLU A 326 -20.14 55.48 32.12
C GLU A 326 -20.18 57.00 31.86
N ALA A 327 -20.29 57.42 30.59
CA ALA A 327 -20.39 58.83 30.22
C ALA A 327 -21.73 59.49 30.61
N LYS A 328 -22.80 58.71 30.83
CA LYS A 328 -24.08 59.20 31.39
C LYS A 328 -24.00 59.30 32.91
N GLU A 329 -23.36 58.33 33.57
CA GLU A 329 -23.12 58.33 35.01
C GLU A 329 -22.21 59.50 35.43
N GLN A 330 -21.08 59.71 34.75
CA GLN A 330 -20.20 60.85 35.01
C GLN A 330 -20.94 62.19 34.89
N LYS A 331 -21.75 62.38 33.83
CA LYS A 331 -22.58 63.58 33.65
C LYS A 331 -23.60 63.79 34.77
N LEU A 332 -24.09 62.73 35.40
CA LEU A 332 -24.98 62.81 36.56
C LEU A 332 -24.20 63.12 37.84
N ALA A 333 -23.01 62.54 38.02
CA ALA A 333 -22.09 62.83 39.12
C ALA A 333 -21.63 64.31 39.09
N ASP A 334 -21.25 64.84 37.92
CA ASP A 334 -20.86 66.24 37.73
C ASP A 334 -22.02 67.19 38.07
N GLN A 335 -23.24 66.88 37.61
CA GLN A 335 -24.46 67.63 37.94
C GLN A 335 -24.80 67.58 39.43
N TRP A 336 -24.57 66.44 40.09
CA TRP A 336 -24.76 66.28 41.53
C TRP A 336 -23.75 67.11 42.31
N ALA A 337 -22.45 67.00 41.98
CA ALA A 337 -21.39 67.81 42.57
C ALA A 337 -21.64 69.33 42.38
N ALA A 338 -22.08 69.75 41.19
CA ALA A 338 -22.42 71.15 40.91
C ALA A 338 -23.71 71.64 41.62
N LYS A 339 -24.60 70.74 42.05
CA LYS A 339 -25.70 71.08 42.98
C LYS A 339 -25.18 71.17 44.42
N HIS A 340 -24.39 70.19 44.85
CA HIS A 340 -23.85 70.12 46.20
C HIS A 340 -22.93 71.32 46.54
N LEU A 341 -22.05 71.71 45.61
CA LEU A 341 -21.17 72.87 45.74
C LEU A 341 -21.96 74.20 45.84
N ARG A 342 -23.10 74.31 45.16
CA ARG A 342 -24.01 75.48 45.30
C ARG A 342 -24.68 75.50 46.66
N LEU A 343 -25.11 74.34 47.18
CA LEU A 343 -25.67 74.23 48.53
C LEU A 343 -24.62 74.58 49.60
N THR A 344 -23.39 74.06 49.50
CA THR A 344 -22.30 74.40 50.41
C THR A 344 -22.03 75.91 50.42
N LYS A 345 -21.89 76.55 49.25
CA LYS A 345 -21.70 78.00 49.15
C LYS A 345 -22.86 78.83 49.71
N PHE A 346 -24.09 78.34 49.60
CA PHE A 346 -25.25 78.98 50.21
C PHE A 346 -25.23 78.86 51.75
N LEU A 347 -24.84 77.69 52.27
CA LEU A 347 -24.67 77.47 53.71
C LEU A 347 -23.51 78.31 54.29
N GLU A 348 -22.41 78.47 53.56
CA GLU A 348 -21.30 79.37 53.92
C GLU A 348 -21.77 80.84 54.02
N GLN A 349 -22.56 81.31 53.05
CA GLN A 349 -23.14 82.67 53.05
C GLN A 349 -24.15 82.91 54.19
N MET A 350 -24.88 81.87 54.60
CA MET A 350 -25.78 81.92 55.76
C MET A 350 -25.01 81.85 57.09
N GLY A 351 -24.00 80.97 57.19
CA GLY A 351 -23.15 80.84 58.37
C GLY A 351 -22.36 82.11 58.68
N GLY A 352 -21.80 82.76 57.65
CA GLY A 352 -21.10 84.05 57.76
C GLY A 352 -21.99 85.25 58.15
N ARG A 353 -23.29 85.05 58.39
CA ARG A 353 -24.20 86.06 58.96
C ARG A 353 -24.57 85.82 60.43
N SER A 354 -24.09 84.73 61.04
CA SER A 354 -24.29 84.44 62.46
C SER A 354 -23.03 84.74 63.28
N ILE A 355 -23.20 85.13 64.54
CA ILE A 355 -22.14 85.54 65.47
C ILE A 355 -21.43 86.86 65.06
N VAL A 356 -22.23 87.93 65.02
CA VAL A 356 -21.82 89.21 65.63
C VAL A 356 -22.88 89.55 66.66
N GLU A 357 -22.67 89.14 67.91
CA GLU A 357 -23.46 89.67 69.03
C GLU A 357 -22.93 91.06 69.44
N PRO A 358 -23.77 92.09 69.48
CA PRO A 358 -23.43 93.37 70.08
C PRO A 358 -23.77 93.36 71.58
N HIS A 359 -23.08 92.54 72.38
CA HIS A 359 -23.15 92.65 73.84
C HIS A 359 -22.49 93.97 74.26
N GLY A 360 -23.31 94.93 74.72
CA GLY A 360 -22.86 96.30 75.00
C GLY A 360 -23.35 96.84 76.34
N ARG A 361 -22.51 97.71 76.91
CA ARG A 361 -22.53 98.29 78.28
C ARG A 361 -21.89 97.41 79.35
#